data_AF-A0A7D7ZQM0-F1
#
_entry.id   AF-A0A7D7ZQM0-F1
#
_cell.length_a   1.000
_cell.length_b   1.000
_cell.length_c   1.000
_cell.angle_alpha   90.00
_cell.angle_beta   90.00
_cell.angle_gamma   90.00
#
_symmetry.space_group_name_H-M   'P 1'
#
loop_
_entity.id
_entity.type
_entity.pdbx_description
1 polymer ?
#
loop_
_entity_poly.entity_id
_entity_poly.type
_entity_poly.pdbx_seq_one_letter_code
_entity_poly.pdbx_strand_id
1 'polypeptide(L)' 'MVSELTYYVDTHKFYDTHYAEIEELREAYETQTGQTLTIDGDLKNFMSWFAFETVAYNLTNELGVEI' A
#
# COMPACT_ATOMS: atom_id res chain seq x y z
N MET A 1 5.14 9.56 8.96
CA MET A 1 5.35 8.12 9.15
C MET A 1 5.90 7.88 10.54
N VAL A 2 5.27 7.00 11.33
CA VAL A 2 5.81 6.56 12.63
C VAL A 2 6.79 5.41 12.36
N SER A 3 8.05 5.76 12.15
CA SER A 3 9.14 4.82 11.80
C SER A 3 9.43 3.75 12.88
N GLU A 4 8.91 3.94 14.09
CA GLU A 4 9.18 3.09 15.25
C GLU A 4 8.20 1.90 15.41
N LEU A 5 7.11 1.85 14.62
CA LEU A 5 6.14 0.74 14.68
C LEU A 5 6.33 -0.34 13.59
N THR A 6 7.30 -0.14 12.68
CA THR A 6 7.59 -1.08 11.59
C THR A 6 8.45 -2.25 12.09
N TYR A 7 7.80 -3.27 12.67
CA TYR A 7 8.42 -4.60 12.73
C TYR A 7 8.52 -5.14 11.30
N TYR A 8 9.70 -5.02 10.70
CA TYR A 8 9.97 -5.48 9.33
C TYR A 8 9.51 -6.93 9.08
N VAL A 9 9.66 -7.80 10.09
CA VAL A 9 9.23 -9.20 10.02
C VAL A 9 7.72 -9.33 9.82
N ASP A 10 6.93 -8.57 10.58
CA ASP A 10 5.46 -8.64 10.48
C ASP A 10 4.97 -7.97 9.19
N THR A 11 5.63 -6.90 8.77
CA THR A 11 5.30 -6.20 7.51
C THR A 11 5.61 -7.09 6.30
N HIS A 12 6.73 -7.82 6.33
CA HIS A 12 7.07 -8.79 5.28
C HIS A 12 6.09 -9.96 5.25
N LYS A 13 5.70 -10.47 6.42
CA LYS A 13 4.71 -11.54 6.52
C LYS A 13 3.33 -11.09 6.02
N PHE A 14 2.94 -9.85 6.32
CA PHE A 14 1.72 -9.24 5.79
C PHE A 14 1.76 -9.17 4.27
N TYR A 15 2.84 -8.63 3.71
CA TYR A 15 3.04 -8.57 2.25
C TYR A 15 2.95 -9.95 1.61
N ASP A 16 3.65 -10.94 2.16
CA ASP A 16 3.65 -12.31 1.61
C ASP A 16 2.26 -12.96 1.69
N THR A 17 1.47 -12.64 2.72
CA THR A 17 0.12 -13.18 2.90
C THR A 17 -0.87 -12.56 1.92
N HIS A 18 -0.76 -11.26 1.66
CA HIS A 18 -1.70 -10.48 0.84
C HIS A 18 -1.12 -10.04 -0.51
N TYR A 19 -0.06 -10.70 -0.98
CA TYR A 19 0.69 -10.31 -2.17
C TYR A 19 -0.20 -10.02 -3.39
N ALA A 20 -1.14 -10.92 -3.68
CA ALA A 20 -2.02 -10.79 -4.85
C ALA A 20 -2.91 -9.53 -4.75
N GLU A 21 -3.53 -9.29 -3.59
CA GLU A 21 -4.38 -8.11 -3.36
C GLU A 21 -3.57 -6.81 -3.47
N ILE A 22 -2.33 -6.82 -2.96
CA ILE A 22 -1.44 -5.67 -3.01
C ILE A 22 -0.99 -5.38 -4.46
N GLU A 23 -0.72 -6.40 -5.26
CA GLU A 23 -0.38 -6.23 -6.67
C GLU A 23 -1.58 -5.74 -7.50
N GLU A 24 -2.79 -6.23 -7.23
CA GLU A 24 -4.00 -5.71 -7.86
C GLU A 24 -4.20 -4.21 -7.59
N LEU A 25 -3.93 -3.76 -6.37
CA LEU A 25 -3.93 -2.34 -6.02
C LEU A 25 -2.88 -1.54 -6.79
N ARG A 26 -1.67 -2.10 -6.96
CA ARG A 26 -0.60 -1.45 -7.74
C ARG A 26 -1.01 -1.32 -9.20
N GLU A 27 -1.48 -2.39 -9.82
CA GLU A 27 -1.92 -2.39 -11.22
C GLU A 27 -3.07 -1.40 -11.45
N ALA A 28 -4.04 -1.36 -10.53
CA ALA A 28 -5.12 -0.39 -10.58
C ALA A 28 -4.62 1.06 -10.46
N TYR A 29 -3.65 1.32 -9.58
CA TYR A 29 -3.04 2.65 -9.43
C TYR A 29 -2.29 3.08 -10.69
N GLU A 30 -1.46 2.20 -11.25
CA GLU A 30 -0.70 2.49 -12.47
C GLU A 30 -1.62 2.69 -13.68
N THR A 31 -2.70 1.92 -13.77
CA THR A 31 -3.73 2.07 -14.82
C THR A 31 -4.47 3.40 -14.71
N GLN A 32 -4.81 3.83 -13.49
CA GLN A 32 -5.55 5.08 -13.25
C GLN A 32 -4.69 6.32 -13.45
N THR A 33 -3.44 6.29 -13.01
CA THR A 33 -2.53 7.44 -13.06
C THR A 33 -1.71 7.50 -14.36
N GLY A 34 -1.57 6.37 -15.06
CA GLY A 34 -0.67 6.23 -16.20
C GLY A 34 0.82 6.26 -15.82
N GLN A 35 1.14 6.19 -14.52
CA GLN A 35 2.51 6.26 -14.00
C GLN A 35 2.86 4.95 -13.30
N THR A 36 4.09 4.46 -13.51
CA THR A 36 4.61 3.28 -12.81
C THR A 36 4.95 3.62 -11.36
N LEU A 37 4.54 2.77 -10.42
CA LEU A 37 4.85 2.96 -9.01
C LEU A 37 6.36 2.78 -8.80
N THR A 38 7.02 3.83 -8.31
CA THR A 38 8.46 3.77 -8.02
C THR A 38 8.64 3.35 -6.57
N ILE A 39 9.26 2.19 -6.37
CA ILE A 39 9.54 1.63 -5.05
C ILE A 39 10.83 2.25 -4.50
N ASP A 40 10.78 2.75 -3.27
CA ASP A 40 11.93 3.22 -2.53
C ASP A 40 12.19 2.36 -1.28
N GLY A 41 13.46 2.04 -1.02
CA GLY A 41 13.86 1.21 0.12
C GLY A 41 13.44 -0.26 0.02
N ASP A 42 12.88 -0.79 1.12
CA ASP A 42 12.47 -2.19 1.22
C ASP A 42 11.13 -2.43 0.51
N LEU A 43 11.16 -3.29 -0.51
CA LEU A 43 10.00 -3.58 -1.36
C LEU A 43 8.76 -3.96 -0.57
N LYS A 44 8.86 -4.95 0.32
CA LYS A 44 7.69 -5.50 1.01
C LYS A 44 7.10 -4.50 1.99
N ASN A 45 7.97 -3.74 2.65
CA ASN A 45 7.56 -2.65 3.54
C ASN A 45 6.85 -1.54 2.77
N PHE A 46 7.49 -1.05 1.70
CA PHE A 46 6.94 0.00 0.84
C PHE A 46 5.57 -0.40 0.30
N MET A 47 5.47 -1.60 -0.28
CA MET A 47 4.24 -2.09 -0.88
C MET A 47 3.13 -2.33 0.14
N SER A 48 3.47 -2.78 1.36
CA SER A 48 2.49 -2.92 2.44
C SER A 48 1.92 -1.56 2.87
N TRP A 49 2.77 -0.54 2.98
CA TRP A 49 2.33 0.82 3.30
C TRP A 49 1.50 1.43 2.17
N PHE A 50 1.95 1.29 0.93
CA PHE A 50 1.20 1.71 -0.24
C PHE A 50 -0.22 1.10 -0.25
N ALA A 51 -0.33 -0.20 0.00
CA ALA A 51 -1.62 -0.88 0.04
C ALA A 51 -2.50 -0.36 1.18
N PHE A 52 -1.94 -0.20 2.38
CA PHE A 52 -2.65 0.35 3.53
C PHE A 52 -3.20 1.76 3.23
N GLU A 53 -2.36 2.66 2.72
CA GLU A 53 -2.74 4.02 2.39
C GLU A 53 -3.80 4.07 1.28
N THR A 54 -3.65 3.24 0.25
CA THR A 54 -4.61 3.16 -0.87
C THR A 54 -5.98 2.69 -0.38
N VAL A 55 -6.03 1.64 0.45
CA VAL A 55 -7.29 1.16 1.02
C VAL A 55 -7.90 2.17 1.97
N ALA A 56 -7.10 2.83 2.81
CA ALA A 56 -7.59 3.88 3.71
C ALA A 56 -8.16 5.07 2.93
N TYR A 57 -7.51 5.48 1.84
CA TYR A 57 -7.98 6.54 0.95
C TYR A 57 -9.31 6.17 0.28
N ASN A 58 -9.40 4.95 -0.27
CA ASN A 58 -10.63 4.45 -0.89
C ASN A 58 -11.78 4.38 0.11
N LEU A 59 -11.53 3.86 1.31
CA LEU A 59 -12.51 3.82 2.40
C LEU A 59 -12.97 5.23 2.79
N THR A 60 -12.04 6.17 2.85
CA THR A 60 -12.35 7.56 3.18
C THR A 60 -13.25 8.21 2.12
N ASN A 61 -12.96 7.99 0.84
CA ASN A 61 -13.81 8.41 -0.27
C ASN A 61 -15.19 7.76 -0.23
N GLU A 62 -15.27 6.47 0.11
CA GLU A 62 -16.54 5.74 0.26
C GLU A 62 -17.39 6.31 1.40
N LEU A 63 -16.76 6.67 2.52
CA LEU A 63 -17.41 7.26 3.68
C LEU A 63 -17.73 8.76 3.49
N GLY A 64 -17.21 9.40 2.45
CA GLY A 64 -17.38 10.83 2.21
C GLY A 64 -16.69 11.71 3.25
N VAL A 65 -15.63 11.21 3.89
CA VAL A 65 -14.84 12.00 4.84
C VAL A 65 -13.78 12.76 4.05
N GLU A 66 -13.75 14.09 4.15
CA GLU A 66 -12.69 14.89 3.52
C GLU A 66 -11.36 14.68 4.28
N ILE A 67 -10.27 14.43 3.55
CA ILE A 67 -8.90 14.28 4.08
C ILE A 67 -8.16 15.61 4.00
#